data_AF-A0A939P762-F1
#
_entry.id   AF-A0A939P762-F1
#
_cell.length_a   1.000
_cell.length_b   1.000
_cell.length_c   1.000
_cell.angle_alpha   90.00
_cell.angle_beta   90.00
_cell.angle_gamma   90.00
#
_symmetry.space_group_name_H-M   'P 1'
#
loop_
_entity.id
_entity.type
_entity.pdbx_description
1 polymer ?
#
loop_
_entity_poly.entity_id
_entity_poly.type
_entity_poly.pdbx_seq_one_letter_code
_entity_poly.pdbx_strand_id
1 'polypeptide(L)' 'MSLEEAARQLKMAVHDAQVAFDCVGLGDLDRAQEHAVTARAAADAAEVALEVAVKDLTPEEAQAAGERAVKALEEA' A
#
# COMPACT_ATOMS: atom_id res chain seq x y z
N MET A 1 0.20 -4.11 13.62
CA MET A 1 -0.20 -3.26 12.48
C MET A 1 -1.67 -3.54 12.16
N SER A 2 -2.41 -2.58 11.61
CA SER A 2 -3.85 -2.75 11.31
C SER A 2 -4.12 -2.83 9.80
N LEU A 3 -5.33 -3.26 9.41
CA LEU A 3 -5.76 -3.21 8.01
C LEU A 3 -5.85 -1.77 7.47
N GLU A 4 -6.02 -0.75 8.33
CA GLU A 4 -5.90 0.64 7.88
C GLU A 4 -4.48 0.99 7.45
N GLU A 5 -3.48 0.45 8.16
CA GLU A 5 -2.07 0.62 7.76
C GLU A 5 -1.77 -0.12 6.47
N ALA A 6 -2.24 -1.37 6.32
CA ALA A 6 -2.12 -2.10 5.06
C ALA A 6 -2.72 -1.31 3.88
N ALA A 7 -3.93 -0.79 4.04
CA ALA A 7 -4.61 -0.02 3.00
C ALA A 7 -3.88 1.30 2.67
N ARG A 8 -3.39 2.03 3.67
CA ARG A 8 -2.58 3.25 3.48
C ARG A 8 -1.31 2.96 2.69
N GLN A 9 -0.56 1.94 3.11
CA GLN A 9 0.71 1.56 2.49
C GLN A 9 0.51 1.08 1.05
N LEU A 10 -0.55 0.29 0.77
CA LEU A 10 -0.89 -0.10 -0.60
C LEU A 10 -1.24 1.11 -1.49
N LYS A 11 -1.97 2.10 -0.97
CA LYS A 11 -2.29 3.34 -1.71
C LYS A 11 -1.03 4.12 -2.08
N MET A 12 -0.06 4.21 -1.16
CA MET A 12 1.25 4.81 -1.43
C MET A 12 2.06 4.00 -2.43
N ALA A 13 2.08 2.67 -2.31
CA ALA A 13 2.78 1.79 -3.25
C ALA A 13 2.26 1.95 -4.68
N VAL A 14 0.94 2.02 -4.86
CA VAL A 14 0.31 2.27 -6.17
C VAL A 14 0.68 3.65 -6.71
N HIS A 15 0.63 4.68 -5.87
CA HIS A 15 1.03 6.04 -6.26
C HIS A 15 2.49 6.06 -6.76
N ASP A 16 3.41 5.52 -5.97
CA ASP A 16 4.83 5.55 -6.31
C ASP A 16 5.14 4.68 -7.53
N ALA A 17 4.47 3.54 -7.69
CA ALA A 17 4.57 2.73 -8.90
C ALA A 17 4.11 3.49 -10.15
N GLN A 18 3.02 4.27 -10.05
CA GLN A 18 2.55 5.10 -11.15
C GLN A 18 3.56 6.21 -11.49
N VAL A 19 4.09 6.92 -10.49
CA VAL A 19 5.11 7.95 -10.73
C VAL A 19 6.37 7.35 -11.35
N ALA A 20 6.81 6.18 -10.87
CA ALA A 20 7.95 5.49 -11.46
C ALA A 20 7.70 5.13 -12.93
N PHE A 21 6.52 4.61 -13.25
CA PHE A 21 6.12 4.29 -14.62
C PHE A 21 6.14 5.53 -15.54
N ASP A 22 5.57 6.64 -15.08
CA ASP A 22 5.55 7.88 -15.86
C ASP A 22 6.97 8.43 -16.08
N CYS A 23 7.84 8.37 -15.06
CA CYS A 23 9.24 8.78 -15.17
C CYS A 23 10.03 7.96 -16.20
N VAL A 24 9.74 6.67 -16.36
CA VAL A 24 10.32 5.84 -17.44
C VAL A 24 9.97 6.42 -18.81
N GLY A 25 8.72 6.80 -19.03
CA GLY A 25 8.27 7.42 -20.29
C GLY A 25 8.90 8.78 -20.58
N LEU A 26 9.30 9.51 -19.52
CA LEU A 26 9.97 10.81 -19.61
C LEU A 26 11.51 10.71 -19.71
N GLY A 27 12.09 9.50 -19.52
CA GLY A 27 13.54 9.30 -19.48
C GLY A 27 14.21 9.72 -18.17
N ASP A 28 13.43 10.03 -17.13
CA ASP A 28 13.91 10.45 -15.82
C ASP A 28 14.20 9.21 -14.95
N LEU A 29 15.24 8.46 -15.32
CA LEU A 29 15.50 7.13 -14.77
C LEU A 29 15.92 7.13 -13.29
N ASP A 30 16.59 8.19 -12.83
CA ASP A 30 16.96 8.32 -11.43
C ASP A 30 15.70 8.45 -10.56
N ARG A 31 14.75 9.32 -10.97
CA ARG A 31 13.46 9.45 -10.26
C ARG A 31 12.59 8.20 -10.41
N ALA A 32 12.63 7.55 -11.57
CA ALA A 32 11.94 6.27 -11.75
C ALA A 32 12.44 5.21 -10.76
N GLN A 33 13.77 5.10 -10.59
CA GLN A 33 14.39 4.16 -9.67
C GLN A 33 14.09 4.49 -8.21
N GLU A 34 14.12 5.78 -7.85
CA GLU A 34 13.76 6.24 -6.50
C GLU A 34 12.33 5.83 -6.13
N HIS A 35 11.34 6.20 -6.96
CA HIS A 35 9.94 5.85 -6.72
C HIS A 35 9.68 4.33 -6.78
N ALA A 36 10.44 3.58 -7.61
CA ALA A 36 10.36 2.12 -7.58
C ALA A 36 10.81 1.52 -6.23
N VAL A 37 11.83 2.13 -5.60
CA VAL A 37 12.28 1.69 -4.26
C VAL A 37 11.26 2.04 -3.18
N THR A 38 10.66 3.23 -3.21
CA THR A 38 9.64 3.61 -2.23
C THR A 38 8.36 2.79 -2.40
N ALA A 39 7.95 2.50 -3.63
CA ALA A 39 6.83 1.60 -3.91
C ALA A 39 7.05 0.21 -3.31
N ARG A 40 8.25 -0.36 -3.45
CA ARG A 40 8.60 -1.65 -2.83
C ARG A 40 8.54 -1.57 -1.31
N ALA A 41 9.13 -0.54 -0.71
CA ALA A 41 9.12 -0.39 0.74
C ALA A 41 7.69 -0.28 1.31
N ALA A 42 6.80 0.45 0.62
CA ALA A 42 5.40 0.54 1.00
C ALA A 42 4.66 -0.81 0.83
N ALA A 43 4.93 -1.55 -0.25
CA ALA A 43 4.37 -2.88 -0.45
C ALA A 43 4.82 -3.88 0.64
N ASP A 44 6.10 -3.86 1.01
CA ASP A 44 6.64 -4.69 2.09
C ASP A 44 5.98 -4.32 3.44
N ALA A 45 5.79 -3.04 3.73
CA ALA A 45 5.08 -2.61 4.94
C ALA A 45 3.61 -3.05 4.97
N ALA A 46 2.94 -3.00 3.83
CA ALA A 46 1.58 -3.52 3.70
C ALA A 46 1.53 -5.04 3.91
N GLU A 47 2.51 -5.78 3.37
CA GLU A 47 2.61 -7.23 3.53
C GLU A 47 2.75 -7.63 4.99
N VAL A 48 3.62 -6.97 5.76
CA VAL A 48 3.74 -7.21 7.21
C VAL A 48 2.42 -6.95 7.94
N ALA A 49 1.69 -5.90 7.57
CA ALA A 49 0.38 -5.61 8.16
C ALA A 49 -0.68 -6.67 7.82
N LEU A 50 -0.67 -7.17 6.59
CA LEU A 50 -1.55 -8.25 6.14
C LEU A 50 -1.20 -9.59 6.80
N GLU A 51 0.08 -9.90 6.96
CA GLU A 51 0.54 -11.13 7.60
C GLU A 51 0.02 -11.22 9.05
N VAL A 52 0.05 -10.11 9.79
CA VAL A 52 -0.54 -10.02 11.13
C VAL A 52 -2.05 -10.22 11.07
N ALA A 53 -2.74 -9.54 10.17
CA ALA A 53 -4.20 -9.65 10.05
C ALA A 53 -4.67 -11.07 9.70
N VAL A 54 -3.95 -11.78 8.83
CA VAL A 54 -4.25 -13.18 8.46
C VAL A 54 -4.10 -14.13 9.65
N LYS A 55 -3.17 -13.85 10.57
CA LYS A 55 -2.96 -14.65 11.77
C LYS A 55 -3.99 -14.36 12.86
N ASP A 56 -4.37 -13.09 13.00
CA ASP A 56 -5.07 -12.59 14.19
C ASP A 56 -6.58 -12.45 14.01
N LEU A 57 -7.09 -12.38 12.77
CA LEU A 57 -8.51 -12.11 12.49
C LEU A 57 -9.23 -13.33 11.91
N THR A 58 -10.50 -13.51 12.28
CA THR A 58 -11.40 -14.38 11.50
C THR A 58 -11.73 -13.73 10.14
N PRO A 59 -12.23 -14.49 9.15
CA PRO A 59 -12.66 -13.93 7.87
C PRO A 59 -13.68 -12.78 8.01
N GLU A 60 -14.63 -12.89 8.93
CA GLU A 60 -15.66 -11.87 9.18
C GLU A 60 -15.07 -10.60 9.81
N GLU A 61 -14.14 -10.76 10.74
CA GLU A 61 -13.43 -9.63 11.37
C GLU A 61 -12.52 -8.92 10.37
N ALA A 62 -11.80 -9.68 9.53
CA ALA A 62 -10.98 -9.16 8.46
C ALA A 62 -11.80 -8.37 7.44
N GLN A 63 -12.97 -8.89 7.05
CA GLN A 63 -13.89 -8.18 6.15
C GLN A 63 -14.34 -6.84 6.77
N ALA A 64 -14.87 -6.87 8.00
CA ALA A 64 -15.36 -5.66 8.66
C ALA A 64 -14.26 -4.61 8.90
N ALA A 65 -13.05 -5.06 9.27
CA ALA A 65 -11.90 -4.17 9.46
C ALA A 65 -11.38 -3.63 8.11
N GLY A 66 -11.40 -4.43 7.05
CA GLY A 66 -11.05 -3.99 5.69
C GLY A 66 -12.02 -2.94 5.14
N GLU A 67 -13.33 -3.13 5.33
CA GLU A 67 -14.34 -2.14 4.92
C GLU A 67 -14.15 -0.81 5.65
N ARG A 68 -13.89 -0.84 6.96
CA ARG A 68 -13.56 0.38 7.74
C ARG A 68 -12.29 1.06 7.25
N ALA A 69 -11.24 0.28 6.97
CA ALA A 69 -9.96 0.78 6.49
C ALA A 69 -10.09 1.54 5.17
N VAL A 70 -10.83 0.97 4.20
CA VAL A 70 -11.06 1.60 2.90
C VAL A 70 -11.89 2.87 3.06
N LYS A 71 -12.99 2.81 3.82
CA LYS A 71 -13.83 3.98 4.06
C LYS A 71 -13.07 5.14 4.73
N ALA A 72 -12.22 4.84 5.72
CA ALA A 72 -11.39 5.85 6.38
C ALA A 72 -10.43 6.56 5.41
N LEU A 73 -10.02 5.92 4.31
CA LEU A 73 -9.16 6.51 3.28
C LEU A 73 -9.92 7.32 2.24
N GLU A 74 -11.23 7.13 2.12
CA GLU A 74 -12.10 7.96 1.27
C GLU A 74 -12.49 9.27 1.97
N GLU A 75 -12.53 9.26 3.30
CA GLU A 75 -12.86 10.41 4.15
C GLU A 75 -11.64 11.30 4.50
N ALA A 76 -10.42 10.86 4.15
CA ALA A 76 -9.15 11.54 4.43
C ALA A 76 -8.62 12.31 3.22
#